data_AF-A0A7W5CFT5-F1
#
_entry.id   AF-A0A7W5CFT5-F1
#
_cell.length_a   1.000
_cell.length_b   1.000
_cell.length_c   1.000
_cell.angle_alpha   90.00
_cell.angle_beta   90.00
_cell.angle_gamma   90.00
#
_symmetry.space_group_name_H-M   'P 1'
#
loop_
_entity.id
_entity.type
_entity.pdbx_description
1 polymer ?
#
loop_
_entity_poly.entity_id
_entity_poly.type
_entity_poly.pdbx_seq_one_letter_code
_entity_poly.pdbx_strand_id
1 'polypeptide(L)' 'MTNEPGDVNRLRAVIAKIDADNPLKVPFSFNQGHISPRLDRLEAKLSYMADYIAYLEQRIESLEAEVVS' A
#
# COMPACT_ATOMS: atom_id res chain seq x y z
N MET A 1 -1.48 18.35 16.47
CA MET A 1 -1.30 17.50 15.27
C MET A 1 -2.28 16.35 15.36
N THR A 2 -3.47 16.51 14.80
CA THR A 2 -4.46 15.44 14.74
C THR A 2 -4.04 14.50 13.61
N ASN A 3 -3.78 13.23 13.93
CA ASN A 3 -3.67 12.18 12.91
C ASN A 3 -4.97 12.19 12.11
N GLU A 4 -4.96 12.82 10.93
CA GLU A 4 -6.17 12.95 10.13
C GLU A 4 -6.65 11.54 9.74
N PRO A 5 -7.90 11.18 10.08
CA PRO A 5 -8.46 9.86 9.78
C PRO A 5 -8.45 9.49 8.28
N GLY A 6 -8.18 10.45 7.39
CA GLY A 6 -8.19 10.28 5.94
C GLY A 6 -7.11 9.34 5.40
N ASP A 7 -5.90 9.34 5.97
CA ASP A 7 -4.76 8.61 5.41
C ASP A 7 -4.89 7.09 5.57
N VAL A 8 -5.37 6.63 6.73
CA VAL A 8 -5.63 5.19 6.97
C VAL A 8 -6.76 4.68 6.07
N ASN A 9 -7.78 5.50 5.85
CA ASN A 9 -8.90 5.15 4.97
C ASN A 9 -8.44 5.09 3.50
N ARG A 10 -7.54 5.98 3.08
CA ARG A 10 -6.92 5.97 1.75
C ARG A 10 -6.06 4.73 1.53
N LEU A 11 -5.18 4.39 2.48
CA LEU A 11 -4.35 3.19 2.42
C LEU A 11 -5.21 1.92 2.28
N ARG A 12 -6.27 1.80 3.10
CA ARG A 12 -7.22 0.67 3.00
C ARG A 12 -7.90 0.59 1.64
N ALA A 13 -8.35 1.72 1.10
CA ALA A 13 -8.99 1.77 -0.21
C ALA A 13 -8.04 1.34 -1.34
N VAL A 14 -6.78 1.76 -1.30
CA VAL A 14 -5.79 1.37 -2.31
C VAL A 14 -5.44 -0.11 -2.20
N ILE A 15 -5.22 -0.63 -0.99
CA ILE A 15 -4.99 -2.07 -0.81
C ILE A 15 -6.16 -2.89 -1.35
N ALA A 16 -7.39 -2.48 -1.06
CA ALA A 16 -8.59 -3.14 -1.58
C ALA A 16 -8.66 -3.10 -3.11
N LYS A 17 -8.27 -1.97 -3.73
CA LYS A 17 -8.16 -1.86 -5.18
C LYS A 17 -7.11 -2.81 -5.76
N ILE A 18 -5.92 -2.88 -5.16
CA ILE A 18 -4.85 -3.80 -5.59
C ILE A 18 -5.31 -5.26 -5.50
N ASP A 19 -6.06 -5.60 -4.44
CA ASP A 19 -6.65 -6.93 -4.27
C ASP A 19 -7.70 -7.25 -5.34
N ALA A 20 -8.49 -6.26 -5.77
CA ALA A 20 -9.48 -6.40 -6.84
C ALA A 20 -8.82 -6.53 -8.22
N ASP A 21 -7.78 -5.74 -8.48
CA ASP A 21 -7.05 -5.73 -9.77
C ASP A 21 -6.19 -7.01 -9.94
N ASN A 22 -5.79 -7.66 -8.84
CA ASN A 22 -4.95 -8.87 -8.85
C ASN A 22 -5.63 -10.05 -8.12
N PRO A 23 -6.77 -10.60 -8.57
CA PRO A 23 -7.56 -11.57 -7.83
C PRO A 23 -6.83 -12.89 -7.51
N LEU A 24 -7.02 -13.43 -6.30
CA LEU A 24 -6.56 -14.77 -5.95
C LEU A 24 -7.36 -15.80 -6.75
N LYS A 25 -6.66 -16.69 -7.45
CA LYS A 25 -7.29 -17.85 -8.08
C LYS A 25 -7.50 -18.92 -7.02
N VAL A 26 -8.75 -19.35 -6.83
CA VAL A 26 -9.16 -20.46 -5.97
C VAL A 26 -9.55 -21.68 -6.82
N PRO A 27 -9.45 -22.93 -6.31
CA PRO A 27 -8.99 -23.33 -4.97
C PRO A 27 -7.48 -23.13 -4.76
N PHE A 28 -7.04 -22.97 -3.51
CA PHE A 28 -5.62 -22.82 -3.15
C PHE A 28 -4.87 -24.16 -3.28
N SER A 29 -4.79 -24.69 -4.50
CA SER A 29 -3.94 -25.83 -4.81
C SER A 29 -2.51 -25.34 -5.06
N PHE A 30 -1.50 -26.12 -4.64
CA PHE A 30 -0.09 -25.88 -4.94
C PHE A 30 0.20 -26.14 -6.43
N ASN A 31 -0.41 -25.36 -7.32
CA ASN A 31 -0.04 -25.31 -8.72
C ASN A 31 0.54 -23.91 -9.04
N GLN A 32 1.53 -23.87 -9.92
CA GLN A 32 2.26 -22.66 -10.30
C GLN A 32 1.35 -21.53 -10.81
N GLY A 33 0.22 -21.87 -11.44
CA GLY A 33 -0.83 -20.95 -11.88
C GLY A 33 -1.61 -20.25 -10.76
N HIS A 34 -1.50 -20.70 -9.50
CA HIS A 34 -2.01 -20.01 -8.32
C HIS A 34 -0.93 -19.17 -7.60
N ILE A 35 0.36 -19.47 -7.80
CA ILE A 35 1.48 -18.77 -7.16
C ILE A 35 1.74 -17.43 -7.85
N SER A 36 1.80 -17.40 -9.19
CA SER A 36 2.07 -16.15 -9.92
C SER A 36 1.10 -15.02 -9.58
N PRO A 37 -0.24 -15.21 -9.57
CA PRO A 37 -1.18 -14.15 -9.18
C PRO A 37 -1.01 -13.67 -7.72
N ARG A 38 -0.50 -14.52 -6.83
CA ARG A 38 -0.19 -14.13 -5.44
C ARG A 38 1.06 -13.27 -5.38
N LEU A 39 2.08 -13.60 -6.17
CA LEU A 39 3.31 -12.81 -6.27
C LEU A 39 3.02 -11.45 -6.90
N ASP A 40 2.30 -11.39 -8.02
CA ASP A 40 1.92 -10.13 -8.69
C ASP A 40 1.16 -9.20 -7.72
N ARG A 41 0.21 -9.76 -6.96
CA ARG A 41 -0.53 -9.03 -5.93
C ARG A 41 0.39 -8.50 -4.82
N LEU A 42 1.32 -9.32 -4.32
CA LEU A 42 2.23 -8.92 -3.26
C LEU A 42 3.21 -7.85 -3.74
N GLU A 43 3.72 -7.98 -4.96
CA GLU A 43 4.61 -7.02 -5.60
C GLU A 43 3.92 -5.66 -5.79
N ALA A 44 2.67 -5.64 -6.26
CA ALA A 44 1.89 -4.42 -6.38
C ALA A 44 1.66 -3.72 -5.02
N LYS A 45 1.39 -4.50 -3.96
CA LYS A 45 1.25 -3.96 -2.60
C LYS A 45 2.57 -3.40 -2.08
N LEU A 46 3.69 -4.10 -2.30
CA LEU A 46 5.01 -3.65 -1.88
C LEU A 46 5.42 -2.36 -2.58
N SER A 47 5.20 -2.26 -3.90
CA SER A 47 5.49 -1.03 -4.66
C SER A 47 4.72 0.16 -4.11
N TYR A 48 3.41 0.01 -3.88
CA TYR A 48 2.60 1.10 -3.32
C TYR A 48 3.05 1.50 -1.91
N MET A 49 3.42 0.52 -1.06
CA MET A 49 3.91 0.80 0.29
C MET A 49 5.22 1.59 0.27
N ALA A 50 6.14 1.27 -0.64
CA ALA A 50 7.40 2.01 -0.80
C ALA A 50 7.14 3.48 -1.16
N ASP A 51 6.29 3.74 -2.15
CA ASP A 51 5.92 5.09 -2.57
C ASP A 51 5.23 5.87 -1.44
N TYR A 52 4.36 5.18 -0.69
CA TYR A 52 3.63 5.81 0.41
C TYR A 52 4.53 6.16 1.60
N ILE A 53 5.54 5.33 1.90
CA ILE A 53 6.56 5.66 2.92
C ILE A 53 7.34 6.90 2.51
N ALA A 54 7.82 6.96 1.26
CA ALA A 54 8.57 8.12 0.76
C ALA A 54 7.74 9.42 0.84
N TYR A 55 6.45 9.35 0.51
CA TYR A 55 5.53 10.48 0.69
C TYR A 55 5.40 10.92 2.16
N LEU A 56 5.28 9.95 3.09
CA LEU A 56 5.17 10.27 4.51
C LEU A 56 6.47 10.89 5.06
N GLU A 57 7.63 10.40 4.64
CA GLU A 57 8.94 10.96 5.00
C GLU A 57 9.04 12.44 4.56
N GLN A 58 8.72 12.75 3.31
CA GLN A 58 8.71 14.14 2.81
C GLN A 58 7.74 15.05 3.57
N ARG A 59 6.58 14.52 3.94
CA ARG A 59 5.59 15.27 4.72
C ARG A 59 6.07 15.52 6.15
N ILE A 60 6.75 14.56 6.77
CA ILE A 60 7.37 14.73 8.08
C ILE A 60 8.44 15.82 8.01
N GLU A 61 9.37 15.76 7.04
CA GLU A 61 10.40 16.79 6.85
C GLU A 61 9.81 18.19 6.69
N SER A 62 8.74 18.31 5.90
CA SER A 62 8.04 19.58 5.69
C SER A 62 7.42 20.12 6.98
N LEU A 63 6.75 19.25 7.75
CA LEU A 63 6.14 19.63 9.03
C LEU A 63 7.19 19.98 10.09
N GLU A 64 8.32 19.27 10.11
CA GLU A 64 9.44 19.58 11.02
C GLU A 64 10.04 20.96 10.70
N ALA A 65 10.19 21.31 9.42
CA ALA A 65 10.66 22.62 9.01
C ALA A 65 9.73 23.76 9.45
N GLU A 66 8.40 23.57 9.34
CA GLU A 66 7.40 24.55 9.79
C GLU A 66 7.40 24.77 11.31
N VAL A 67 7.73 23.73 12.10
CA VAL A 67 7.75 23.82 13.57
C VAL A 67 9.03 24.51 14.08
N VAL A 68 10.14 24.40 13.36
CA VAL A 68 11.43 24.98 13.75
C VAL A 68 11.60 26.45 13.29
N SER A 69 10.82 26.89 12.29
CA SER A 69 10.81 28.28 11.80
C SER A 69 9.99 29.22 12.70
#